data_AF-A0A659UE73-F1
#
_entry.id   AF-A0A659UE73-F1
#
_cell.length_a   1.000
_cell.length_b   1.000
_cell.length_c   1.000
_cell.angle_alpha   90.00
_cell.angle_beta   90.00
_cell.angle_gamma   90.00
#
_symmetry.space_group_name_H-M   'P 1'
#
loop_
_entity.id
_entity.type
_entity.pdbx_description
1 polymer ?
#
loop_
_entity_poly.entity_id
_entity_poly.type
_entity_poly.pdbx_seq_one_letter_code
_entity_poly.pdbx_strand_id
1 'polypeptide(L)'
;ETINLALLVRQEVVVVDSIETTQMLRQGGAVGSVNPWHASSLSKSILAWLDRGEANRLLQRCSFDRYTPRTLTSAAKVLAELPEIVELGYAVDNEEATIGSRCVGAAIFDASGRPIGAISIS
;
A
#
# COMPACT_ATOMS: atom_id res chain seq x y z
N GLU A 1 -5.81 -16.26 4.07
CA GLU A 1 -5.31 -14.89 4.17
C GLU A 1 -4.00 -14.80 4.96
N THR A 2 -3.02 -14.15 4.36
CA THR A 2 -1.73 -13.74 4.93
C THR A 2 -1.87 -12.33 5.51
N ILE A 3 -1.24 -12.08 6.66
CA ILE A 3 -1.19 -10.76 7.28
C ILE A 3 0.22 -10.19 7.07
N ASN A 4 0.32 -8.95 6.59
CA ASN A 4 1.61 -8.27 6.45
C ASN A 4 1.65 -7.00 7.31
N LEU A 5 2.77 -6.79 8.00
CA LEU A 5 3.08 -5.54 8.69
C LEU A 5 4.21 -4.85 7.93
N ALA A 6 3.99 -3.58 7.58
CA ALA A 6 4.99 -2.77 6.88
C ALA A 6 5.28 -1.46 7.61
N LEU A 7 6.51 -0.97 7.45
CA LEU A 7 6.96 0.32 7.96
C LEU A 7 7.31 1.26 6.81
N LEU A 8 7.06 2.56 7.03
CA LEU A 8 7.56 3.62 6.17
C LEU A 8 9.01 3.92 6.53
N VAL A 9 9.95 3.43 5.73
CA VAL A 9 11.39 3.58 5.94
C VAL A 9 11.98 4.28 4.74
N ARG A 10 12.65 5.42 4.94
CA ARG A 10 13.36 6.16 3.87
C ARG A 10 12.52 6.41 2.60
N GLN A 11 11.23 6.71 2.76
CA GLN A 11 10.29 6.93 1.63
C GLN A 11 9.87 5.66 0.87
N GLU A 12 10.07 4.49 1.47
CA GLU A 12 9.65 3.19 0.95
C GLU A 12 8.78 2.48 1.99
N VAL A 13 7.84 1.65 1.53
CA VAL A 13 6.97 0.85 2.39
C VAL A 13 7.52 -0.57 2.41
N VAL A 14 8.17 -0.95 3.51
CA VAL A 14 8.91 -2.21 3.63
C VAL A 14 8.16 -3.16 4.54
N VAL A 15 7.89 -4.39 4.08
CA VAL A 15 7.32 -5.45 4.93
C VAL A 15 8.36 -5.86 5.97
N VAL A 16 8.02 -5.76 7.25
CA VAL A 16 8.90 -6.11 8.37
C VAL A 16 8.48 -7.37 9.09
N ASP A 17 7.22 -7.78 8.97
CA ASP A 17 6.71 -9.02 9.51
C ASP A 17 5.56 -9.55 8.64
N SER A 18 5.39 -10.87 8.63
CA SER A 18 4.32 -11.53 7.89
C SER A 18 3.87 -12.80 8.61
N ILE A 19 2.56 -12.92 8.81
CA ILE A 19 1.92 -14.14 9.28
C ILE A 19 1.28 -14.80 8.07
N GLU A 20 2.00 -15.76 7.49
CA GLU A 20 1.55 -16.48 6.30
C GLU A 20 0.46 -17.49 6.63
N THR A 21 -0.50 -17.64 5.72
CA THR A 21 -1.45 -18.75 5.76
C THR A 21 -0.80 -20.07 5.31
N THR A 22 -1.37 -21.20 5.75
CA THR A 22 -0.92 -22.55 5.31
C THR A 22 -1.47 -22.98 3.95
N GLN A 23 -2.22 -22.12 3.25
CA GLN A 23 -2.78 -22.44 1.93
C GLN A 23 -1.70 -22.44 0.83
N MET A 24 -1.86 -23.30 -0.19
CA MET A 24 -0.85 -23.49 -1.25
C MET A 24 -0.62 -22.25 -2.12
N LEU A 25 -1.61 -21.37 -2.24
CA LEU A 25 -1.49 -20.12 -2.98
C LEU A 25 -0.93 -19.04 -2.05
N ARG A 26 0.36 -18.75 -2.19
CA ARG A 26 1.03 -17.70 -1.41
C ARG A 26 0.87 -16.36 -2.13
N GLN A 27 0.03 -15.50 -1.61
CA GLN A 27 -0.01 -14.08 -1.95
C GLN A 27 0.41 -13.31 -0.69
N GLY A 28 1.68 -12.89 -0.65
CA GLY A 28 2.26 -12.19 0.48
C GLY A 28 3.63 -11.65 0.08
N GLY A 29 3.94 -10.44 0.53
CA GLY A 29 5.29 -9.88 0.37
C GLY A 29 6.23 -10.55 1.36
N ALA A 30 7.36 -11.07 0.89
CA ALA A 30 8.39 -11.57 1.80
C ALA A 30 8.86 -10.43 2.72
N VAL A 31 9.22 -10.76 3.97
CA VAL A 31 9.88 -9.81 4.87
C VAL A 31 11.09 -9.21 4.14
N GLY A 32 11.19 -7.88 4.15
CA GLY A 32 12.18 -7.10 3.41
C GLY A 32 11.72 -6.62 2.02
N SER A 33 10.56 -7.05 1.52
CA SER A 33 10.03 -6.56 0.24
C SER A 33 9.54 -5.12 0.34
N VAL A 34 9.77 -4.37 -0.75
CA VAL A 34 9.32 -2.98 -0.92
C VAL A 34 8.02 -2.97 -1.72
N ASN A 35 7.00 -2.31 -1.20
CA ASN A 35 5.69 -2.21 -1.85
C ASN A 35 5.60 -0.94 -2.73
N PRO A 36 5.11 -1.06 -3.98
CA PRO A 36 4.94 0.08 -4.86
C PRO A 36 3.88 1.05 -4.32
N TRP A 37 4.08 2.35 -4.51
CA TRP A 37 3.16 3.39 -4.07
C TRP A 37 1.80 3.37 -4.77
N HIS A 38 1.73 2.83 -6.00
CA HIS A 38 0.57 2.93 -6.90
C HIS A 38 -0.22 1.63 -7.05
N ALA A 39 0.21 0.53 -6.41
CA ALA A 39 -0.38 -0.79 -6.57
C ALA A 39 -0.18 -1.65 -5.31
N SER A 40 -0.52 -1.11 -4.15
CA SER A 40 -0.48 -1.83 -2.87
C SER A 40 -1.41 -1.17 -1.86
N SER A 41 -2.21 -1.97 -1.15
CA SER A 41 -3.10 -1.47 -0.10
C SER A 41 -2.31 -0.87 1.07
N LEU A 42 -1.17 -1.46 1.45
CA LEU A 42 -0.26 -0.91 2.45
C LEU A 42 0.19 0.50 2.07
N SER A 43 0.74 0.66 0.86
CA SER A 43 1.29 1.93 0.41
C SER A 43 0.24 3.00 0.19
N LYS A 44 -0.90 2.66 -0.42
CA LYS A 44 -2.02 3.59 -0.61
C LYS A 44 -2.63 4.02 0.72
N SER A 45 -2.72 3.11 1.70
CA SER A 45 -3.18 3.46 3.05
C SER A 45 -2.25 4.49 3.70
N ILE A 46 -0.93 4.35 3.60
CA ILE A 46 0.02 5.34 4.13
C ILE A 46 -0.11 6.68 3.38
N LEU A 47 -0.13 6.65 2.04
CA LEU A 47 -0.22 7.86 1.21
C LEU A 47 -1.43 8.73 1.53
N ALA A 48 -2.57 8.11 1.84
CA ALA A 48 -3.82 8.82 2.08
C ALA A 48 -3.75 9.78 3.29
N TRP A 49 -2.86 9.49 4.24
CA TRP A 49 -2.70 10.28 5.47
C TRP A 49 -1.46 11.16 5.49
N LEU A 50 -0.64 11.14 4.42
CA LEU A 50 0.45 12.08 4.26
C LEU A 50 -0.07 13.44 3.77
N ASP A 51 0.67 14.51 4.07
CA ASP A 51 0.35 15.80 3.47
C ASP A 51 0.49 15.73 1.94
N ARG A 52 -0.32 16.52 1.22
CA ARG A 52 -0.34 16.53 -0.25
C ARG A 52 1.05 16.76 -0.86
N GLY A 53 1.91 17.55 -0.22
CA GLY A 53 3.25 17.85 -0.71
C GLY A 53 4.19 16.65 -0.57
N GLU A 54 4.14 15.92 0.55
CA GLU A 54 4.87 14.68 0.76
C GLU A 54 4.38 13.57 -0.17
N ALA A 55 3.07 13.33 -0.26
CA ALA A 55 2.49 12.35 -1.18
C ALA A 55 2.91 12.61 -2.65
N ASN A 56 2.84 13.87 -3.09
CA ASN A 56 3.28 14.25 -4.43
C ASN A 56 4.78 13.97 -4.66
N ARG A 57 5.65 14.28 -3.69
CA ARG A 57 7.09 14.01 -3.79
C ARG A 57 7.40 12.52 -3.91
N LEU A 58 6.67 11.67 -3.19
CA LEU A 58 6.79 10.22 -3.27
C LEU A 58 6.36 9.71 -4.65
N LEU A 59 5.21 10.18 -5.13
CA LEU A 59 4.66 9.78 -6.43
C LEU A 59 5.48 10.28 -7.62
N GLN A 60 6.18 11.41 -7.50
CA GLN A 60 7.11 11.90 -8.53
C GLN A 60 8.28 10.94 -8.80
N ARG A 61 8.64 10.10 -7.81
CA ARG A 61 9.72 9.10 -7.91
C ARG A 61 9.21 7.73 -8.36
N CYS A 62 7.90 7.58 -8.53
CA CYS A 62 7.29 6.31 -8.89
C CYS A 62 7.40 6.06 -10.41
N SER A 63 7.77 4.84 -10.80
CA SER A 63 7.81 4.40 -12.20
C SER A 63 6.42 4.18 -12.81
N PHE A 64 5.40 3.98 -11.98
CA PHE A 64 4.04 3.63 -12.39
C PHE A 64 3.97 2.41 -13.32
N ASP A 65 4.84 1.42 -13.08
CA ASP A 65 4.86 0.17 -13.84
C ASP A 65 3.48 -0.49 -13.83
N ARG A 66 3.05 -0.96 -15.00
CA ARG A 66 1.75 -1.62 -15.15
C ARG A 66 1.90 -3.11 -14.89
N TYR A 67 1.31 -3.61 -13.81
CA TYR A 67 1.31 -5.04 -13.46
C TYR A 67 0.07 -5.75 -14.03
N THR A 68 -1.08 -5.08 -14.02
CA THR A 68 -2.37 -5.59 -14.45
C THR A 68 -3.15 -4.55 -15.24
N PRO A 69 -4.30 -4.91 -15.84
CA PRO A 69 -5.19 -3.92 -16.44
C PRO A 69 -5.74 -2.87 -15.47
N ARG A 70 -5.79 -3.17 -14.16
CA ARG A 70 -6.34 -2.30 -13.11
C ARG A 70 -5.30 -1.43 -12.40
N THR A 71 -4.01 -1.66 -12.62
CA THR A 71 -2.93 -0.88 -12.01
C THR A 71 -3.10 0.64 -12.24
N LEU A 72 -2.85 1.44 -11.20
CA LEU A 72 -2.90 2.89 -11.28
C LEU A 72 -1.63 3.44 -11.93
N THR A 73 -1.69 3.69 -13.23
CA THR A 73 -0.51 4.07 -14.04
C THR A 73 -0.16 5.56 -14.03
N SER A 74 -0.62 6.34 -13.04
CA SER A 74 -0.23 7.76 -12.92
C SER A 74 -0.47 8.31 -11.53
N ALA A 75 0.29 9.35 -11.16
CA ALA A 75 0.11 10.04 -9.88
C ALA A 75 -1.32 10.57 -9.71
N ALA A 76 -1.90 11.15 -10.77
CA ALA A 76 -3.27 11.67 -10.73
C ALA A 76 -4.30 10.58 -10.38
N LYS A 77 -4.13 9.35 -10.88
CA LYS A 77 -5.01 8.22 -10.54
C LYS A 77 -4.88 7.83 -9.07
N VAL A 78 -3.65 7.71 -8.55
CA VAL A 78 -3.42 7.39 -7.13
C VAL A 78 -4.00 8.48 -6.23
N LEU A 79 -3.73 9.75 -6.54
CA LEU A 79 -4.19 10.89 -5.76
C LEU A 79 -5.71 11.06 -5.72
N ALA A 80 -6.41 10.53 -6.73
CA ALA A 80 -7.86 10.54 -6.82
C ALA A 80 -8.53 9.51 -5.88
N GLU A 81 -7.84 8.42 -5.53
CA GLU A 81 -8.35 7.41 -4.60
C GLU A 81 -8.17 7.80 -3.13
N LEU A 82 -7.16 8.64 -2.82
CA LEU A 82 -6.81 8.96 -1.43
C LEU A 82 -7.97 9.51 -0.58
N PRO A 83 -8.86 10.40 -1.08
CA PRO A 83 -9.99 10.89 -0.27
C PRO A 83 -10.94 9.78 0.21
N GLU A 84 -11.24 8.81 -0.65
CA GLU A 84 -12.07 7.66 -0.30
C GLU A 84 -11.38 6.77 0.74
N ILE A 85 -10.07 6.59 0.62
CA ILE A 85 -9.27 5.83 1.60
C ILE A 85 -9.32 6.50 2.98
N VAL A 86 -9.27 7.83 3.05
CA VAL A 86 -9.42 8.58 4.31
C VAL A 86 -10.82 8.41 4.89
N GLU A 87 -11.86 8.49 4.05
CA GLU A 87 -13.26 8.32 4.48
C GLU A 87 -13.53 6.91 5.03
N LEU A 88 -13.02 5.87 4.36
CA LEU A 88 -13.19 4.47 4.74
C LEU A 88 -12.28 4.05 5.90
N GLY A 89 -11.13 4.71 6.06
CA GLY A 89 -10.08 4.34 7.01
C GLY A 89 -9.19 3.19 6.55
N TYR A 90 -9.35 2.69 5.32
CA TYR A 90 -8.53 1.63 4.74
C TYR A 90 -8.44 1.79 3.21
N ALA A 91 -7.37 1.21 2.64
CA ALA A 91 -7.15 1.11 1.21
C ALA A 91 -7.39 -0.32 0.72
N VAL A 92 -7.78 -0.44 -0.54
CA VAL A 92 -7.94 -1.72 -1.24
C VAL A 92 -6.98 -1.75 -2.42
N ASP A 93 -6.19 -2.82 -2.53
CA ASP A 93 -5.58 -3.23 -3.79
C ASP A 93 -6.62 -4.10 -4.52
N ASN A 94 -7.25 -3.54 -5.55
CA ASN A 94 -8.32 -4.21 -6.27
C ASN A 94 -7.79 -4.87 -7.55
N GLU A 95 -6.94 -5.88 -7.38
CA GLU A 95 -6.24 -6.58 -8.45
C GLU A 95 -5.30 -5.65 -9.25
N GLU A 96 -4.73 -4.64 -8.59
CA GLU A 96 -3.77 -3.69 -9.17
C GLU A 96 -2.37 -4.28 -9.27
N ALA A 97 -1.96 -5.06 -8.27
CA ALA A 97 -0.67 -5.77 -8.27
C ALA A 97 -0.75 -7.12 -8.98
N THR A 98 -1.79 -7.91 -8.72
CA THR A 98 -1.96 -9.27 -9.25
C THR A 98 -3.42 -9.56 -9.56
N ILE A 99 -3.70 -10.08 -10.77
CA ILE A 99 -5.06 -10.47 -11.17
C ILE A 99 -5.59 -11.57 -10.25
N GLY A 100 -6.83 -11.44 -9.79
CA GLY A 100 -7.44 -12.38 -8.84
C GLY A 100 -6.95 -12.26 -7.39
N SER A 101 -6.09 -11.28 -7.08
CA SER A 101 -5.69 -10.93 -5.71
C SER A 101 -6.37 -9.64 -5.27
N ARG A 102 -6.87 -9.61 -4.03
CA ARG A 102 -7.31 -8.37 -3.41
C ARG A 102 -6.77 -8.28 -2.01
N CYS A 103 -6.24 -7.12 -1.67
CA CYS A 103 -5.68 -6.86 -0.36
C CYS A 103 -6.40 -5.67 0.28
N VAL A 104 -6.65 -5.73 1.58
CA VAL A 104 -7.15 -4.60 2.36
C VAL A 104 -6.05 -4.16 3.32
N GLY A 105 -5.76 -2.85 3.38
CA GLY A 105 -4.66 -2.31 4.18
C GLY A 105 -5.06 -1.04 4.93
N ALA A 106 -4.57 -0.88 6.15
CA ALA A 106 -4.82 0.29 6.99
C ALA A 106 -3.52 0.86 7.55
N ALA A 107 -3.44 2.19 7.62
CA ALA A 107 -2.27 2.88 8.15
C ALA A 107 -2.16 2.74 9.67
N ILE A 108 -0.92 2.67 10.15
CA ILE A 108 -0.57 2.69 11.57
C ILE A 108 0.07 4.04 11.87
N PHE A 109 -0.46 4.72 12.90
CA PHE A 109 -0.06 6.07 13.27
C PHE A 109 0.83 6.08 14.51
N ASP A 110 1.75 7.04 14.57
CA ASP A 110 2.42 7.39 15.82
C ASP A 110 1.54 8.29 16.70
N ALA A 111 2.06 8.66 17.88
CA ALA A 111 1.36 9.51 18.84
C ALA A 111 1.06 10.94 18.33
N SER A 112 1.71 11.36 17.23
CA SER A 112 1.45 12.66 16.59
C SER A 112 0.38 12.59 15.49
N GLY A 113 -0.13 11.38 15.20
CA GLY A 113 -1.06 11.15 14.10
C GLY A 113 -0.38 11.04 12.74
N ARG A 114 0.95 10.86 12.68
CA ARG A 114 1.67 10.64 11.42
C ARG A 114 1.67 9.14 11.07
N PRO A 115 1.37 8.75 9.82
CA PRO A 115 1.45 7.35 9.42
C PRO A 115 2.92 6.90 9.40
N ILE A 116 3.26 5.88 10.17
CA ILE A 116 4.61 5.29 10.29
C ILE A 116 4.72 3.89 9.69
N GLY A 117 3.58 3.28 9.36
CA GLY A 117 3.50 1.95 8.80
C GLY A 117 2.08 1.60 8.37
N ALA A 118 1.84 0.34 8.03
CA ALA A 118 0.53 -0.18 7.70
C ALA A 118 0.44 -1.68 7.99
N ILE A 119 -0.77 -2.17 8.18
CA ILE A 119 -1.10 -3.59 8.25
C ILE A 119 -2.04 -3.95 7.10
N SER A 120 -1.90 -5.14 6.53
CA SER A 120 -2.80 -5.63 5.48
C SER A 120 -3.18 -7.09 5.65
N ILE A 121 -4.32 -7.45 5.07
CA ILE A 121 -4.80 -8.83 4.88
C ILE A 121 -4.90 -9.09 3.38
N SER A 122 -4.38 -10.24 2.93
CA SER A 122 -4.29 -10.65 1.51
C SER A 122 -4.47 -12.15 1.29
#